data_AF-A0A0B8PIP9-F1
#
_entry.id   AF-A0A0B8PIP9-F1
#
_cell.length_a   1.000
_cell.length_b   1.000
_cell.length_c   1.000
_cell.angle_alpha   90.00
_cell.angle_beta   90.00
_cell.angle_gamma   90.00
#
_symmetry.space_group_name_H-M   'P 1'
#
loop_
_entity.id
_entity.type
_entity.pdbx_description
1 polymer ?
#
loop_
_entity_poly.entity_id
_entity_poly.type
_entity_poly.pdbx_seq_one_letter_code
_entity_poly.pdbx_strand_id
1 'polypeptide(L)'
;MFKFLLRSTLLGLFAAALVIAVVPELRSNLLPNNAPAKIEIAQDSPISFNTAVRRAAPAVVNIYSRQYSEDDRSKLKTQGLALG
;
A
#
# COMPACT_ATOMS: atom_id res chain seq x y z
N MET A 1 -24.03 -50.01 -14.10
CA MET A 1 -22.97 -49.00 -14.35
C MET A 1 -23.36 -47.62 -13.84
N PHE A 2 -24.56 -47.10 -14.14
CA PHE A 2 -25.02 -45.78 -13.68
C PHE A 2 -24.92 -45.54 -12.16
N LYS A 3 -25.25 -46.53 -11.31
CA LYS A 3 -25.10 -46.42 -9.85
C LYS A 3 -23.65 -46.19 -9.39
N PHE A 4 -22.68 -46.75 -10.11
CA PHE A 4 -21.26 -46.54 -9.79
C PHE A 4 -20.82 -45.12 -10.17
N LEU A 5 -21.24 -44.64 -11.35
CA LEU A 5 -21.00 -43.27 -11.78
C LEU A 5 -21.62 -42.26 -10.81
N LEU A 6 -22.88 -42.48 -10.40
CA LEU A 6 -23.57 -41.60 -9.47
C LEU A 6 -22.86 -41.52 -8.11
N ARG A 7 -22.43 -42.65 -7.55
CA ARG A 7 -21.66 -42.67 -6.28
C ARG A 7 -20.33 -41.95 -6.40
N SER A 8 -19.60 -42.16 -7.49
CA SER A 8 -18.30 -41.52 -7.72
C SER A 8 -18.45 -40.00 -7.86
N THR A 9 -19.43 -39.54 -8.64
CA THR A 9 -19.69 -38.11 -8.84
C THR A 9 -20.16 -37.44 -7.55
N LEU A 10 -21.01 -38.10 -6.76
CA LEU A 10 -21.44 -37.59 -5.45
C LEU A 10 -20.27 -37.39 -4.49
N LEU A 11 -19.35 -38.36 -4.41
CA LEU A 11 -18.19 -38.26 -3.53
C LEU A 11 -17.28 -37.08 -3.94
N GLY A 12 -17.05 -36.90 -5.25
CA GLY A 12 -16.26 -35.79 -5.78
C GLY A 12 -16.92 -34.43 -5.53
N LEU A 13 -18.24 -34.33 -5.71
CA LEU A 13 -18.99 -33.10 -5.44
C LEU A 13 -18.97 -32.75 -3.95
N PHE A 14 -19.05 -33.75 -3.09
CA PHE A 14 -18.96 -33.56 -1.64
C PHE A 14 -17.57 -33.05 -1.22
N ALA A 15 -16.50 -33.63 -1.78
CA ALA A 15 -15.13 -33.16 -1.54
C ALA A 15 -14.92 -31.73 -2.03
N ALA A 16 -15.39 -31.40 -3.23
CA ALA A 16 -15.30 -30.04 -3.78
C ALA A 16 -16.04 -29.01 -2.91
N ALA A 17 -17.26 -29.34 -2.46
CA ALA A 17 -18.04 -28.49 -1.56
C ALA A 17 -17.30 -28.21 -0.24
N LEU A 18 -16.63 -29.23 0.32
CA LEU A 18 -15.84 -29.09 1.55
C LEU A 18 -14.62 -28.17 1.35
N VAL A 19 -13.90 -28.31 0.24
CA VAL A 19 -12.76 -27.43 -0.09
C VAL A 19 -13.20 -25.97 -0.22
N ILE A 20 -14.30 -25.71 -0.94
CA ILE A 20 -14.87 -24.36 -1.08
C ILE A 20 -15.35 -23.80 0.27
N ALA A 21 -15.82 -24.66 1.18
CA ALA A 21 -16.20 -24.26 2.52
C ALA A 21 -14.99 -23.85 3.38
N VAL A 22 -13.85 -24.51 3.24
CA VAL A 22 -12.65 -24.20 4.05
C VAL A 22 -11.82 -23.05 3.45
N VAL A 23 -11.77 -22.92 2.12
CA VAL A 23 -10.93 -21.93 1.43
C VAL A 23 -11.80 -20.75 0.95
N PRO A 24 -11.83 -19.62 1.68
CA PRO A 24 -12.71 -18.50 1.35
C PRO A 24 -12.37 -17.83 0.02
N GLU A 25 -11.12 -17.88 -0.43
CA GLU A 25 -10.72 -17.27 -1.70
C GLU A 25 -11.40 -17.92 -2.92
N LEU A 26 -11.67 -19.22 -2.88
CA LEU A 26 -12.38 -19.95 -3.95
C LEU A 26 -13.84 -19.51 -4.10
N ARG A 27 -14.44 -18.89 -3.08
CA ARG A 27 -15.84 -18.44 -3.10
C ARG A 27 -16.04 -17.18 -3.95
N SER A 28 -15.00 -16.35 -4.05
CA SER A 28 -15.03 -15.07 -4.77
C SER A 28 -15.32 -15.20 -6.27
N ASN A 29 -14.97 -16.34 -6.86
CA ASN A 29 -15.17 -16.63 -8.28
C ASN A 29 -16.51 -17.33 -8.55
N LEU A 30 -17.07 -18.00 -7.54
CA LEU A 30 -18.29 -18.83 -7.67
C LEU A 30 -19.59 -18.06 -7.45
N LEU A 31 -19.57 -17.10 -6.54
CA LEU A 31 -20.65 -16.13 -6.40
C LEU A 31 -20.16 -14.85 -7.09
N PRO A 32 -20.77 -14.41 -8.20
CA PRO A 32 -20.59 -13.05 -8.64
C PRO A 32 -21.01 -12.18 -7.46
N ASN A 33 -20.04 -11.55 -6.81
CA ASN A 33 -20.35 -10.51 -5.87
C ASN A 33 -21.11 -9.46 -6.68
N ASN A 34 -22.45 -9.40 -6.51
CA ASN A 34 -23.26 -8.24 -6.88
C ASN A 34 -22.89 -7.00 -6.02
N ALA A 35 -21.71 -6.99 -5.40
CA ALA A 35 -21.03 -5.74 -5.18
C ALA A 35 -20.97 -5.05 -6.54
N PRO A 36 -21.28 -3.74 -6.62
CA PRO A 36 -21.01 -3.01 -7.86
C PRO A 36 -19.60 -3.40 -8.24
N ALA A 37 -19.41 -3.89 -9.47
CA ALA A 37 -18.07 -4.05 -10.01
C ALA A 37 -17.39 -2.76 -9.62
N LYS A 38 -16.46 -2.82 -8.66
CA LYS A 38 -15.57 -1.71 -8.44
C LYS A 38 -14.90 -1.73 -9.78
N ILE A 39 -15.38 -0.85 -10.65
CA ILE A 39 -14.63 -0.41 -11.79
C ILE A 39 -13.41 0.10 -11.04
N GLU A 40 -12.41 -0.77 -10.89
CA GLU A 40 -11.05 -0.36 -11.04
C GLU A 40 -11.03 0.20 -12.46
N ILE A 41 -11.58 1.42 -12.56
CA ILE A 41 -10.83 2.50 -13.14
C ILE A 41 -9.51 2.23 -12.44
N ALA A 42 -8.56 1.67 -13.18
CA ALA A 42 -7.18 1.97 -12.96
C ALA A 42 -7.18 3.50 -13.00
N GLN A 43 -7.61 4.11 -11.89
CA GLN A 43 -7.17 5.39 -11.43
C GLN A 43 -5.71 5.05 -11.37
N ASP A 44 -5.03 5.38 -12.46
CA ASP A 44 -3.59 5.34 -12.60
C ASP A 44 -3.11 6.22 -11.46
N SER A 45 -3.08 5.61 -10.27
CA SER A 45 -2.95 6.31 -9.03
C SER A 45 -1.51 6.72 -9.11
N PRO A 46 -1.25 8.04 -9.27
CA PRO A 46 0.10 8.47 -9.57
C PRO A 46 1.00 7.89 -8.50
N ILE A 47 2.13 7.30 -8.92
CA ILE A 47 3.09 6.69 -8.00
C ILE A 47 3.36 7.71 -6.89
N SER A 48 2.93 7.38 -5.67
CA SER A 48 2.90 8.31 -4.56
C SER A 48 3.87 7.88 -3.48
N PHE A 49 4.85 8.74 -3.19
CA PHE A 49 5.79 8.56 -2.08
C PHE A 49 5.29 9.22 -0.78
N ASN A 50 4.03 9.64 -0.72
CA ASN A 50 3.44 10.35 0.43
C ASN A 50 3.68 9.62 1.76
N THR A 51 3.60 8.29 1.79
CA THR A 51 3.84 7.53 3.03
C THR A 51 5.28 7.66 3.53
N ALA A 52 6.26 7.63 2.64
CA ALA A 52 7.68 7.80 3.01
C ALA A 52 7.96 9.26 3.38
N VAL A 53 7.50 10.21 2.56
CA VAL A 53 7.69 11.65 2.80
C VAL A 53 7.03 12.08 4.09
N ARG A 54 5.80 11.65 4.37
CA ARG A 54 5.09 12.01 5.62
C ARG A 54 5.82 11.53 6.88
N ARG A 55 6.54 10.41 6.81
CA ARG A 55 7.35 9.89 7.91
C ARG A 55 8.70 10.61 8.04
N ALA A 56 9.34 10.94 6.91
CA ALA A 56 10.68 11.52 6.90
C ALA A 56 10.70 13.05 7.01
N ALA A 57 9.73 13.74 6.39
CA ALA A 57 9.64 15.20 6.34
C ALA A 57 9.75 15.90 7.71
N PRO A 58 9.08 15.47 8.80
CA PRO A 58 9.18 16.17 10.07
C PRO A 58 10.59 16.12 10.70
N ALA A 59 11.48 15.24 10.24
CA ALA A 59 12.86 15.17 10.71
C ALA A 59 13.83 16.08 9.93
N VAL A 60 13.38 16.69 8.82
CA VAL A 60 14.23 17.55 7.98
C VAL A 60 13.99 19.02 8.36
N VAL A 61 15.05 19.71 8.79
CA VAL A 61 15.00 21.12 9.20
C VAL A 61 15.92 21.96 8.34
N ASN A 62 15.50 23.21 8.06
CA ASN A 62 16.36 24.18 7.40
C ASN A 62 17.19 24.95 8.45
N ILE A 63 18.50 24.91 8.32
CA ILE A 63 19.44 25.52 9.27
C ILE A 63 20.11 26.71 8.59
N TYR A 64 20.16 27.84 9.30
CA TYR A 64 20.87 29.03 8.86
C TYR A 64 21.95 29.37 9.89
N SER A 65 23.23 29.24 9.51
CA SER A 65 24.31 29.65 10.39
C SER A 65 24.47 31.17 10.37
N ARG A 66 24.70 31.74 11.55
CA ARG A 66 25.00 33.16 11.71
C ARG A 66 26.28 33.27 12.53
N GLN A 67 27.23 34.05 12.03
CA GLN A 67 28.47 34.34 12.73
C GLN A 67 28.50 35.81 13.16
N TYR A 68 29.16 36.08 14.28
CA TYR A 68 29.36 37.45 14.75
C TYR A 68 30.33 38.17 13.80
N SER A 69 30.04 39.44 13.49
CA SER A 69 30.98 40.27 12.72
C SER A 69 32.21 40.57 13.59
N GLU A 70 33.41 40.42 13.04
CA GLU A 70 34.67 40.70 13.75
C GLU A 70 34.75 42.17 14.21
N ASP A 71 34.19 43.08 13.40
CA ASP A 71 34.16 44.53 13.69
C ASP A 71 33.09 44.94 14.74
N ASP A 72 32.03 44.15 14.90
CA ASP A 72 30.89 44.50 15.76
C ASP A 72 30.16 43.23 16.25
N ARG A 73 30.45 42.82 17.49
CA ARG A 73 29.87 41.62 18.10
C ARG A 73 28.37 41.74 18.42
N SER A 74 27.77 42.91 18.21
CA SER A 74 26.31 43.07 18.30
C SER A 74 25.58 42.64 17.02
N LYS A 75 26.30 42.41 15.92
CA LYS A 75 25.73 42.07 14.61
C LYS A 75 26.04 40.63 14.19
N LEU A 76 25.01 39.97 13.67
CA LEU A 76 25.07 38.59 13.16
C LEU A 76 25.04 38.62 11.63
N LYS A 77 26.11 38.15 10.98
CA LYS A 77 26.19 37.96 9.52
C LYS A 77 25.76 36.53 9.18
N THR A 78 24.81 36.38 8.26
CA THR A 78 24.38 35.06 7.77
C THR A 78 25.51 34.44 6.94
N GLN A 79 26.05 33.31 7.38
CA GLN A 79 27.03 32.55 6.60
C GLN A 79 26.27 31.48 5.80
N GLY A 80 26.43 31.47 4.48
CA GLY A 80 25.87 30.40 3.66
C GLY A 80 26.58 29.09 3.96
N LEU A 81 25.84 28.01 4.23
CA LEU A 81 26.38 26.67 4.52
C LEU A 81 27.13 26.01 3.33
N ALA A 82 27.20 26.68 2.19
CA ALA A 82 27.82 26.21 0.95
C ALA A 82 29.04 27.03 0.49
N LEU A 83 29.45 28.06 1.25
CA LEU A 83 30.59 28.90 0.91
C LEU A 83 31.58 28.89 2.07
N GLY A 84 32.59 28.00 1.95
CA GLY A 84 33.89 28.16 2.58
C GLY A 84 34.77 29.05 1.72
#